data_AF-A0AAV4A1V2-F1
#
_entry.id   AF-A0AAV4A1V2-F1
#
_cell.length_a   1.000
_cell.length_b   1.000
_cell.length_c   1.000
_cell.angle_alpha   90.00
_cell.angle_beta   90.00
_cell.angle_gamma   90.00
#
_symmetry.space_group_name_H-M   'P 1'
#
loop_
_entity.id
_entity.type
_entity.pdbx_description
1 polymer ?
#
loop_
_entity_poly.entity_id
_entity_poly.type
_entity_poly.pdbx_seq_one_letter_code
_entity_poly.pdbx_strand_id
1 'polypeptide(L)'
;MEECKVEIRLKRSHYAKHHITNEEVRRRIENAIGPHVDLLTIVQQRKLKWYGHTTRSSGLAKTIMRGTVNGGRRRGRQKKRWEDNIREWTGLELRNTLRKSED
;
A
#
# COMPACT_ATOMS: atom_id res chain seq x y z
N MET A 1 32.55 -8.76 26.11
CA MET A 1 31.65 -7.58 26.26
C MET A 1 32.14 -6.38 25.47
N GLU A 2 33.43 -6.01 25.57
CA GLU A 2 33.98 -4.83 24.87
C GLU A 2 34.08 -5.00 23.34
N GLU A 3 34.39 -6.20 22.86
CA GLU A 3 34.42 -6.52 21.43
C GLU A 3 33.05 -6.33 20.75
N CYS A 4 31.96 -6.81 21.36
CA CYS A 4 30.59 -6.59 20.84
C CYS A 4 30.22 -5.10 20.79
N LYS A 5 30.67 -4.28 21.75
CA LYS A 5 30.40 -2.83 21.73
C LYS A 5 31.13 -2.15 20.57
N VAL A 6 32.38 -2.55 20.31
CA VAL A 6 33.18 -2.07 19.19
C VAL A 6 32.54 -2.48 17.86
N GLU A 7 32.07 -3.72 17.75
CA GLU A 7 31.39 -4.22 16.56
C GLU A 7 30.07 -3.50 16.28
N ILE A 8 29.24 -3.25 17.30
CA ILE A 8 28.00 -2.48 17.17
C ILE A 8 28.31 -1.03 16.74
N ARG A 9 29.35 -0.41 17.30
CA ARG A 9 29.78 0.95 16.92
C ARG A 9 30.27 0.99 15.48
N LEU A 10 31.06 0.00 15.04
CA LEU A 10 31.51 -0.13 13.64
C LEU A 10 30.33 -0.34 12.69
N LYS A 11 29.39 -1.24 13.00
CA LYS A 11 28.18 -1.47 12.19
C LYS A 11 27.32 -0.22 12.08
N ARG A 12 27.15 0.54 13.18
CA ARG A 12 26.42 1.82 13.17
C ARG A 12 27.13 2.90 12.35
N SER A 13 28.46 3.00 12.47
CA SER A 13 29.28 3.94 11.70
C SER A 13 29.23 3.61 10.20
N HIS A 14 29.36 2.33 9.85
CA HIS A 14 29.23 1.84 8.48
C HIS A 14 27.83 2.09 7.91
N TYR A 15 26.77 1.79 8.69
CA TYR A 15 25.40 2.08 8.30
C TYR A 15 25.22 3.58 8.05
N ALA A 16 25.64 4.44 8.98
CA ALA A 16 25.52 5.90 8.82
C ALA A 16 26.28 6.43 7.58
N LYS A 17 27.44 5.86 7.26
CA LYS A 17 28.26 6.26 6.11
C LYS A 17 27.62 5.92 4.77
N HIS A 18 26.92 4.79 4.68
CA HIS A 18 26.29 4.30 3.44
C HIS A 18 24.77 4.44 3.45
N HIS A 19 24.20 5.00 4.50
CA HIS A 19 22.77 5.22 4.62
C HIS A 19 22.36 6.36 3.71
N ILE A 20 21.50 6.04 2.77
CA ILE A 20 20.84 7.00 1.90
C ILE A 20 19.37 7.03 2.33
N THR A 21 18.83 8.23 2.55
CA THR A 21 17.43 8.39 2.90
C THR A 21 16.55 8.09 1.67
N ASN A 22 15.31 7.64 1.90
CA ASN A 22 14.35 7.46 0.81
C ASN A 22 14.08 8.76 0.03
N GLU A 23 14.23 9.91 0.69
CA GLU A 23 14.15 11.22 0.06
C GLU A 23 15.28 11.45 -0.94
N GLU A 24 16.52 11.14 -0.56
CA GLU A 24 17.68 11.26 -1.46
C GLU A 24 17.60 10.27 -2.64
N VAL A 25 17.07 9.05 -2.41
CA VAL A 25 16.79 8.11 -3.49
C VAL A 25 15.77 8.68 -4.48
N ARG A 26 14.65 9.25 -4.00
CA ARG A 26 13.64 9.86 -4.89
C ARG A 26 14.21 11.01 -5.70
N ARG A 27 14.98 11.90 -5.06
CA ARG A 27 15.63 13.04 -5.73
C ARG A 27 16.55 12.59 -6.86
N ARG A 28 17.34 11.52 -6.66
CA ARG A 28 18.22 10.96 -7.69
C ARG A 28 17.44 10.40 -8.88
N ILE A 29 16.33 9.69 -8.62
CA ILE A 29 15.48 9.14 -9.67
C ILE A 29 14.84 10.27 -10.49
N GLU A 30 14.31 11.30 -9.82
CA GLU A 30 13.72 12.46 -10.47
C GLU A 30 14.72 13.21 -11.35
N ASN A 31 15.97 13.39 -10.90
CA ASN A 31 17.02 14.02 -11.71
C ASN A 31 17.46 13.17 -12.91
N ALA A 32 17.42 11.84 -12.80
CA ALA A 32 17.89 10.95 -13.86
C ALA A 32 16.83 10.68 -14.95
N ILE A 33 15.56 10.58 -14.56
CA ILE A 33 14.46 10.17 -15.44
C ILE A 33 13.53 11.35 -15.76
N GLY A 34 13.56 12.41 -14.96
CA GLY A 34 12.61 13.53 -15.04
C GLY A 34 11.30 13.24 -14.30
N PRO A 35 10.24 14.03 -14.57
CA PRO A 35 8.94 13.84 -13.94
C PRO A 35 8.36 12.48 -14.32
N HIS A 36 8.06 11.65 -13.32
CA HIS A 36 7.53 10.30 -13.49
C HIS A 36 6.39 10.05 -12.52
N VAL A 37 5.48 9.14 -12.87
CA VAL A 37 4.40 8.75 -11.98
C VAL A 37 4.93 7.74 -10.96
N ASP A 38 4.79 8.05 -9.68
CA ASP A 38 5.18 7.16 -8.59
C ASP A 38 4.50 5.78 -8.73
N LEU A 39 5.27 4.72 -8.48
CA LEU A 39 4.79 3.34 -8.55
C LEU A 39 3.60 3.13 -7.62
N LEU A 40 3.63 3.73 -6.42
CA LEU A 40 2.53 3.63 -5.47
C LEU A 40 1.24 4.20 -6.06
N THR A 41 1.32 5.35 -6.74
CA THR A 41 0.20 5.97 -7.44
C THR A 41 -0.36 5.06 -8.54
N ILE A 42 0.51 4.43 -9.33
CA ILE A 42 0.10 3.47 -10.38
C ILE A 42 -0.64 2.27 -9.76
N VAL A 43 -0.10 1.70 -8.68
CA VAL A 43 -0.71 0.57 -7.98
C VAL A 43 -2.08 0.98 -7.39
N GLN A 44 -2.16 2.16 -6.78
CA GLN A 44 -3.42 2.68 -6.24
C GLN A 44 -4.48 2.84 -7.34
N GLN A 45 -4.13 3.44 -8.48
CA GLN A 45 -5.03 3.59 -9.63
C GLN A 45 -5.51 2.24 -10.16
N ARG A 46 -4.61 1.27 -10.35
CA ARG A 46 -4.98 -0.08 -10.83
C ARG A 46 -5.91 -0.79 -9.85
N LYS A 47 -5.63 -0.68 -8.56
CA LYS A 47 -6.44 -1.29 -7.50
C LYS A 47 -7.83 -0.67 -7.42
N LEU A 48 -7.95 0.65 -7.59
CA LEU A 48 -9.22 1.36 -7.68
C LEU A 48 -10.00 0.97 -8.94
N LYS A 49 -9.36 0.93 -10.11
CA LYS A 49 -9.99 0.51 -11.37
C LYS A 49 -10.56 -0.90 -11.27
N TRP A 50 -9.81 -1.82 -10.68
CA TRP A 50 -10.29 -3.19 -10.44
C TRP A 50 -11.45 -3.22 -9.45
N TYR A 51 -11.38 -2.46 -8.35
CA TYR A 51 -12.48 -2.34 -7.40
C TYR A 51 -13.78 -1.82 -8.05
N GLY A 52 -13.69 -0.78 -8.88
CA GLY A 52 -14.83 -0.27 -9.65
C GLY A 52 -15.39 -1.29 -10.64
N HIS A 53 -14.52 -2.03 -11.35
CA HIS A 53 -14.93 -3.13 -12.23
C HIS A 53 -15.67 -4.23 -11.46
N THR A 54 -15.11 -4.72 -10.34
CA THR A 54 -15.76 -5.77 -9.53
C THR A 54 -17.06 -5.29 -8.90
N THR A 55 -17.16 -4.01 -8.53
CA THR A 55 -18.40 -3.45 -7.96
C THR A 55 -19.53 -3.38 -8.99
N ARG A 56 -19.21 -3.08 -10.25
CA ARG A 56 -20.16 -3.07 -11.38
C ARG A 56 -20.52 -4.47 -11.87
N SER A 57 -19.59 -5.42 -11.77
CA SER A 57 -19.83 -6.82 -12.16
C SER A 57 -20.91 -7.50 -11.30
N SER A 58 -21.60 -8.49 -11.86
CA SER A 58 -22.43 -9.44 -11.11
C SER A 58 -21.67 -10.77 -10.98
N GLY A 59 -21.74 -11.41 -9.81
CA GLY A 59 -21.12 -12.72 -9.58
C GLY A 59 -20.31 -12.83 -8.29
N LEU A 60 -19.60 -13.96 -8.17
CA LEU A 60 -18.88 -14.36 -6.96
C LEU A 60 -17.83 -13.34 -6.50
N ALA A 61 -17.12 -12.72 -7.44
CA ALA A 61 -16.10 -11.71 -7.14
C ALA A 61 -16.67 -10.54 -6.33
N LYS A 62 -17.86 -10.02 -6.69
CA LYS A 62 -18.54 -8.97 -5.94
C LYS A 62 -18.95 -9.41 -4.55
N THR A 63 -19.47 -10.63 -4.41
CA THR A 63 -19.87 -11.22 -3.11
C THR A 63 -18.68 -11.42 -2.18
N ILE A 64 -17.56 -11.94 -2.69
CA ILE A 64 -16.32 -12.12 -1.94
C ILE A 64 -15.75 -10.77 -1.51
N MET A 65 -15.72 -9.80 -2.42
CA MET A 65 -15.14 -8.47 -2.19
C MET A 65 -15.94 -7.65 -1.19
N ARG A 66 -17.27 -7.71 -1.29
CA ARG A 66 -18.17 -7.17 -0.26
C ARG A 66 -18.20 -8.02 0.99
N GLY A 67 -17.50 -9.14 1.08
CA GLY A 67 -17.43 -9.97 2.29
C GLY A 67 -18.78 -10.43 2.82
N THR A 68 -19.79 -10.57 1.95
CA THR A 68 -21.16 -10.99 2.31
C THR A 68 -21.26 -12.52 2.33
N VAL A 69 -20.29 -13.17 2.99
CA VAL A 69 -20.36 -14.61 3.22
C VAL A 69 -21.24 -14.83 4.45
N ASN A 70 -22.28 -15.63 4.30
CA ASN A 70 -23.16 -15.99 5.41
C ASN A 70 -22.37 -16.76 6.48
N GLY A 71 -22.41 -16.26 7.72
CA GLY A 71 -21.68 -16.84 8.85
C GLY A 71 -20.89 -15.79 9.66
N GLY A 72 -20.73 -16.05 10.95
CA GLY A 72 -19.92 -15.21 11.83
C GLY A 72 -18.42 -15.32 11.53
N ARG A 73 -17.66 -14.25 11.78
CA ARG A 73 -16.18 -14.32 11.72
C ARG A 73 -15.66 -15.08 12.94
N ARG A 74 -14.80 -16.08 12.73
CA ARG A 74 -14.09 -16.77 13.83
C ARG A 74 -13.20 -15.79 14.60
N ARG A 75 -13.15 -15.95 15.93
CA ARG A 75 -12.26 -15.20 16.82
C ARG A 75 -10.80 -15.36 16.35
N GLY A 76 -10.05 -14.25 16.29
CA GLY A 76 -8.68 -14.21 15.78
C GLY A 76 -8.54 -13.85 14.30
N ARG A 77 -9.59 -13.97 13.48
CA ARG A 77 -9.55 -13.49 12.08
C ARG A 77 -9.76 -11.99 12.02
N GLN A 78 -8.93 -11.29 11.24
CA GLN A 78 -9.03 -9.85 11.06
C GLN A 78 -10.43 -9.48 10.51
N LYS A 79 -11.06 -8.46 11.12
CA LYS A 79 -12.38 -7.96 10.69
C LYS A 79 -12.32 -7.10 9.42
N LYS A 80 -11.10 -6.74 8.98
CA LYS A 80 -10.81 -5.87 7.84
C LYS A 80 -11.36 -6.47 6.54
N ARG A 81 -12.16 -5.68 5.85
CA ARG A 81 -12.68 -6.00 4.51
C ARG A 81 -11.75 -5.42 3.45
N TRP A 82 -11.95 -5.84 2.21
CA TRP A 82 -11.28 -5.20 1.08
C TRP A 82 -11.66 -3.71 0.98
N GLU A 83 -12.92 -3.37 1.21
CA GLU A 83 -13.41 -1.98 1.25
C GLU A 83 -12.67 -1.14 2.30
N ASP A 84 -12.40 -1.71 3.48
CA ASP A 84 -11.62 -1.04 4.53
C ASP A 84 -10.18 -0.79 4.08
N ASN A 85 -9.60 -1.74 3.35
CA ASN A 85 -8.25 -1.61 2.79
C ASN A 85 -8.17 -0.51 1.73
N ILE A 86 -9.18 -0.39 0.85
CA ILE A 86 -9.26 0.68 -0.15
C ILE A 86 -9.38 2.04 0.52
N ARG A 87 -10.23 2.18 1.55
CA ARG A 87 -10.38 3.43 2.32
C ARG A 87 -9.06 3.84 2.99
N GLU A 88 -8.36 2.91 3.62
CA GLU A 88 -7.08 3.19 4.29
C GLU A 88 -5.97 3.54 3.29
N TRP A 89 -5.88 2.84 2.16
CA TRP A 89 -4.85 3.09 1.15
C TRP A 89 -5.03 4.39 0.38
N THR A 90 -6.28 4.80 0.16
CA THR A 90 -6.59 5.99 -0.65
C THR A 90 -6.89 7.23 0.18
N GLY A 91 -7.19 7.06 1.48
CA GLY A 91 -7.65 8.14 2.35
C GLY A 91 -9.03 8.70 1.96
N LEU A 92 -9.73 8.06 1.03
CA LEU A 92 -11.00 8.51 0.49
C LEU A 92 -12.16 7.76 1.13
N GLU A 93 -13.24 8.49 1.39
CA GLU A 93 -14.56 7.92 1.66
C GLU A 93 -14.97 6.94 0.55
N LEU A 94 -15.65 5.84 0.89
CA LEU A 94 -16.03 4.78 -0.05
C LEU A 94 -16.81 5.34 -1.26
N ARG A 95 -17.68 6.33 -1.02
CA ARG A 95 -18.44 7.01 -2.07
C ARG A 95 -17.54 7.74 -3.08
N ASN A 96 -16.47 8.37 -2.59
CA ASN A 96 -15.50 9.07 -3.42
C ASN A 96 -14.59 8.10 -4.18
N THR A 97 -14.29 6.92 -3.61
CA THR A 97 -13.52 5.87 -4.29
C THR A 97 -14.25 5.30 -5.50
N LEU A 98 -15.58 5.16 -5.41
CA LEU A 98 -16.40 4.67 -6.51
C LEU A 98 -16.43 5.67 -7.66
N ARG A 99 -16.68 6.95 -7.38
CA ARG A 99 -16.63 8.02 -8.38
C ARG A 99 -15.28 8.09 -9.09
N LYS A 100 -14.17 8.08 -8.34
CA LYS A 100 -12.81 8.05 -8.89
C LYS A 100 -12.44 6.77 -9.66
N SER A 101 -13.22 5.70 -9.50
CA SER A 101 -13.03 4.44 -10.24
C SER A 101 -13.90 4.35 -11.50
N GLU A 102 -14.84 5.29 -11.65
CA GLU A 102 -15.73 5.42 -12.80
C GLU A 102 -15.15 6.35 -13.87
N ASP A 103 -14.34 7.33 -13.46
CA ASP A 103 -13.44 8.13 -14.30
C ASP A 103 -12.26 7.28 -14.87
#